data_AF-A0A6L9QS18-F1
#
_entry.id   AF-A0A6L9QS18-F1
#
_cell.length_a   1.000
_cell.length_b   1.000
_cell.length_c   1.000
_cell.angle_alpha   90.00
_cell.angle_beta   90.00
_cell.angle_gamma   90.00
#
_symmetry.space_group_name_H-M   'P 1'
#
loop_
_entity.id
_entity.type
_entity.pdbx_description
1 polymer ?
#
loop_
_entity_poly.entity_id
_entity_poly.type
_entity_poly.pdbx_seq_one_letter_code
_entity_poly.pdbx_strand_id
1 'polypeptide(L)'
;MTTYGLLVFEAAEELDFVGPWEVFTASAMLRDEDDKAFLVAEQPGPVRCAKGLRVVPDHTLDDHPKLDVLLVPGGRGARETQPHNPSVTGWIAKTAQQADWVTSVCTGSILLHAAGPAKGRRVATHWASEDDLEARGDVTVVRDARYVVDGNLITSQGVSAGIDMALWLVGRIHGRDHARAVRRYIQYEPAPPYMADVPE
;
A
#
# COMPACT_ATOMS: atom_id res chain seq x y z
N MET A 1 12.26 2.21 15.75
CA MET A 1 10.81 2.48 15.78
C MET A 1 10.39 3.19 14.50
N THR A 2 9.79 2.43 13.60
CA THR A 2 9.12 2.87 12.38
C THR A 2 7.62 2.76 12.58
N THR A 3 6.90 3.82 12.22
CA THR A 3 5.44 3.87 12.29
C THR A 3 4.83 3.76 10.89
N TYR A 4 4.06 2.69 10.66
CA TYR A 4 3.35 2.42 9.41
C TYR A 4 1.87 2.82 9.55
N GLY A 5 1.38 3.67 8.68
CA GLY A 5 -0.05 4.00 8.60
C GLY A 5 -0.63 3.52 7.27
N LEU A 6 -1.60 2.61 7.37
CA LEU A 6 -2.28 2.03 6.21
C LEU A 6 -3.68 2.62 6.15
N LEU A 7 -3.96 3.38 5.10
CA LEU A 7 -5.27 3.94 4.88
C LEU A 7 -6.27 2.82 4.58
N VAL A 8 -7.45 2.87 5.19
CA VAL A 8 -8.59 2.01 4.85
C VAL A 8 -9.83 2.88 4.60
N PHE A 9 -10.63 2.48 3.61
CA PHE A 9 -11.85 3.19 3.22
C PHE A 9 -12.87 2.22 2.61
N GLU A 10 -14.11 2.66 2.51
CA GLU A 10 -15.20 1.89 1.89
C GLU A 10 -14.82 1.43 0.47
N ALA A 11 -14.97 0.12 0.24
CA ALA A 11 -14.60 -0.55 -1.01
C ALA A 11 -13.11 -0.48 -1.39
N ALA A 12 -12.21 -0.35 -0.39
CA ALA A 12 -10.80 -0.70 -0.55
C ALA A 12 -10.64 -2.20 -0.88
N GLU A 13 -9.65 -2.55 -1.70
CA GLU A 13 -9.31 -3.96 -1.96
C GLU A 13 -8.59 -4.52 -0.73
N GLU A 14 -9.15 -5.58 -0.13
CA GLU A 14 -8.72 -6.11 1.15
C GLU A 14 -7.23 -6.46 1.19
N LEU A 15 -6.79 -7.23 0.19
CA LEU A 15 -5.44 -7.77 0.21
C LEU A 15 -4.37 -6.70 -0.07
N ASP A 16 -4.76 -5.56 -0.64
CA ASP A 16 -3.85 -4.44 -0.91
C ASP A 16 -3.26 -3.82 0.36
N PHE A 17 -3.99 -3.84 1.48
CA PHE A 17 -3.45 -3.40 2.78
C PHE A 17 -3.17 -4.59 3.71
N VAL A 18 -3.93 -5.69 3.64
CA VAL A 18 -3.69 -6.87 4.49
C VAL A 18 -2.35 -7.55 4.17
N GLY A 19 -1.95 -7.63 2.89
CA GLY A 19 -0.65 -8.21 2.51
C GLY A 19 0.53 -7.43 3.10
N PRO A 20 0.62 -6.10 2.85
CA PRO A 20 1.62 -5.25 3.50
C PRO A 20 1.54 -5.24 5.03
N TRP A 21 0.33 -5.25 5.61
CA TRP A 21 0.12 -5.33 7.05
C TRP A 21 0.82 -6.55 7.65
N GLU A 22 0.63 -7.73 7.06
CA GLU A 22 1.29 -8.97 7.49
C GLU A 22 2.82 -8.82 7.49
N VAL A 23 3.38 -8.22 6.43
CA VAL A 23 4.84 -8.01 6.32
C VAL A 23 5.36 -7.02 7.38
N PHE A 24 4.69 -5.88 7.56
CA PHE A 24 5.12 -4.85 8.51
C PHE A 24 4.99 -5.32 9.96
N THR A 25 3.90 -6.01 10.31
CA THR A 25 3.69 -6.53 11.66
C THR A 25 4.61 -7.71 11.97
N ALA A 26 4.85 -8.62 11.03
CA ALA A 26 5.87 -9.67 11.17
C ALA A 26 7.28 -9.07 11.34
N SER A 27 7.60 -8.01 10.59
CA SER A 27 8.85 -7.26 10.77
C SER A 27 8.98 -6.69 12.18
N ALA A 28 7.94 -6.03 12.69
CA ALA A 28 7.93 -5.48 14.04
C ALA A 28 8.14 -6.57 15.11
N MET A 29 7.42 -7.69 15.00
CA MET A 29 7.55 -8.82 15.93
C MET A 29 8.98 -9.40 15.98
N LEU A 30 9.68 -9.46 14.84
CA LEU A 30 11.04 -10.02 14.78
C LEU A 30 12.14 -9.07 15.23
N ARG A 31 11.89 -7.75 15.26
CA ARG A 31 12.91 -6.75 15.65
C ARG A 31 13.06 -6.58 17.16
N ASP A 32 12.09 -7.03 17.96
CA ASP A 32 12.02 -6.71 19.40
C ASP A 32 12.15 -5.19 19.65
N GLU A 33 11.67 -4.38 18.69
CA GLU A 33 11.62 -2.92 18.73
C GLU A 33 10.16 -2.44 18.66
N ASP A 34 9.91 -1.19 19.05
CA ASP A 34 8.58 -0.58 19.11
C ASP A 34 7.97 -0.21 17.73
N ASP A 35 8.38 -0.84 16.63
CA ASP A 35 7.76 -0.63 15.31
C ASP A 35 6.25 -0.94 15.38
N LYS A 36 5.41 -0.08 14.79
CA LYS A 36 3.94 -0.22 14.88
C LYS A 36 3.28 0.04 13.54
N ALA A 37 2.27 -0.77 13.22
CA ALA A 37 1.38 -0.57 12.10
C ALA A 37 -0.03 -0.24 12.59
N PHE A 38 -0.66 0.74 11.93
CA PHE A 38 -2.00 1.21 12.27
C PHE A 38 -2.88 1.25 11.03
N LEU A 39 -4.13 0.85 11.18
CA LEU A 39 -5.18 1.13 10.21
C LEU A 39 -5.74 2.53 10.49
N VAL A 40 -5.76 3.37 9.46
CA VAL A 40 -6.24 4.75 9.54
C VAL A 40 -7.45 4.92 8.61
N ALA A 41 -8.55 5.49 9.09
CA ALA A 41 -9.74 5.74 8.26
C ALA A 41 -10.27 7.18 8.42
N GLU A 42 -11.20 7.59 7.54
CA GLU A 42 -11.88 8.89 7.68
C GLU A 42 -12.71 9.00 8.96
N GLN A 43 -13.38 7.92 9.34
CA GLN A 43 -14.28 7.89 10.49
C GLN A 43 -13.98 6.68 11.38
N PRO A 44 -14.26 6.76 12.68
CA PRO A 44 -14.15 5.61 13.55
C PRO A 44 -15.23 4.56 13.20
N GLY A 45 -14.96 3.31 13.57
CA GLY A 45 -15.89 2.20 13.39
C GLY A 45 -15.64 1.35 12.13
N PRO A 46 -16.46 0.31 11.89
CA PRO A 46 -16.16 -0.68 10.86
C PRO A 46 -16.18 -0.10 9.44
N VAL A 47 -15.11 -0.37 8.68
CA VAL A 47 -14.99 -0.08 7.25
C VAL A 47 -15.23 -1.36 6.45
N ARG A 48 -16.14 -1.32 5.48
CA ARG A 48 -16.43 -2.45 4.60
C ARG A 48 -15.60 -2.38 3.31
N CYS A 49 -14.74 -3.38 3.12
CA CYS A 49 -13.87 -3.53 1.97
C CYS A 49 -14.63 -4.13 0.75
N ALA A 50 -13.96 -4.19 -0.40
CA ALA A 50 -14.57 -4.46 -1.71
C ALA A 50 -15.28 -5.82 -1.83
N LYS A 51 -14.75 -6.86 -1.18
CA LYS A 51 -15.27 -8.25 -1.17
C LYS A 51 -16.02 -8.57 0.12
N GLY A 52 -16.24 -7.57 0.98
CA GLY A 52 -17.10 -7.65 2.16
C GLY A 52 -16.38 -7.90 3.48
N LEU A 53 -15.05 -7.98 3.50
CA LEU A 53 -14.28 -7.95 4.76
C LEU A 53 -14.59 -6.65 5.50
N ARG A 54 -14.68 -6.72 6.82
CA ARG A 54 -14.85 -5.55 7.68
C ARG A 54 -13.67 -5.43 8.61
N VAL A 55 -13.08 -4.25 8.66
CA VAL A 55 -11.97 -3.91 9.56
C VAL A 55 -12.37 -2.74 10.44
N VAL A 56 -11.80 -2.64 11.63
CA VAL A 56 -11.97 -1.49 12.51
C VAL A 56 -10.65 -0.73 12.51
N PRO A 57 -10.62 0.56 12.17
CA PRO A 57 -9.41 1.35 12.18
C PRO A 57 -8.93 1.60 13.62
N ASP A 58 -7.62 1.66 13.81
CA ASP A 58 -7.01 2.06 15.08
C ASP A 58 -7.15 3.57 15.30
N HIS A 59 -7.08 4.32 14.20
CA HIS A 59 -7.05 5.78 14.19
C HIS A 59 -7.92 6.38 13.08
N THR A 60 -8.33 7.62 13.28
CA THR A 60 -8.89 8.48 12.25
C THR A 60 -7.80 9.32 11.56
N LEU A 61 -8.15 10.02 10.48
CA LEU A 61 -7.24 10.94 9.78
C LEU A 61 -6.68 12.05 10.69
N ASP A 62 -7.37 12.38 11.78
CA ASP A 62 -7.01 13.47 12.68
C ASP A 62 -6.38 13.03 14.01
N ASP A 63 -6.36 11.72 14.32
CA ASP A 63 -5.91 11.21 15.64
C ASP A 63 -4.80 10.14 15.58
N HIS A 64 -4.12 10.00 14.45
CA HIS A 64 -3.00 9.07 14.32
C HIS A 64 -1.65 9.72 14.73
N PRO A 65 -0.65 8.93 15.19
CA PRO A 65 0.70 9.43 15.43
C PRO A 65 1.39 9.83 14.12
N LYS A 66 2.54 10.50 14.19
CA LYS A 66 3.36 10.74 12.99
C LYS A 66 3.68 9.41 12.30
N LEU A 67 3.49 9.37 10.97
CA LEU A 67 3.75 8.18 10.15
C LEU A 67 5.09 8.34 9.42
N ASP A 68 5.93 7.31 9.51
CA ASP A 68 7.17 7.22 8.74
C ASP A 68 6.89 6.57 7.37
N VAL A 69 5.91 5.66 7.32
CA VAL A 69 5.44 5.02 6.08
C VAL A 69 3.94 5.21 5.93
N LEU A 70 3.51 5.82 4.82
CA LEU A 70 2.12 5.86 4.40
C LEU A 70 1.86 4.76 3.37
N LEU A 71 0.75 4.03 3.50
CA LEU A 71 0.27 3.09 2.49
C LEU A 71 -1.16 3.39 2.07
N VAL A 72 -1.35 3.52 0.75
CA VAL A 72 -2.66 3.74 0.13
C VAL A 72 -3.07 2.51 -0.70
N PRO A 73 -4.09 1.75 -0.28
CA PRO A 73 -4.56 0.60 -1.05
C PRO A 73 -5.37 1.04 -2.28
N GLY A 74 -5.61 0.08 -3.18
CA GLY A 74 -6.50 0.25 -4.31
C GLY A 74 -7.95 -0.12 -3.99
N GLY A 75 -8.64 -0.66 -4.99
CA GLY A 75 -10.05 -1.01 -4.93
C GLY A 75 -10.95 0.00 -5.65
N ARG A 76 -12.26 -0.23 -5.54
CA ARG A 76 -13.26 0.64 -6.16
C ARG A 76 -13.28 2.02 -5.52
N GLY A 77 -13.11 2.10 -4.20
CA GLY A 77 -13.05 3.37 -3.49
C GLY A 77 -11.92 4.28 -4.01
N ALA A 78 -10.73 3.74 -4.23
CA ALA A 78 -9.58 4.48 -4.76
C ALA A 78 -9.78 4.99 -6.20
N ARG A 79 -10.64 4.34 -7.00
CA ARG A 79 -10.90 4.71 -8.39
C ARG A 79 -12.02 5.73 -8.54
N GLU A 80 -13.09 5.56 -7.77
CA GLU A 80 -14.38 6.22 -8.04
C GLU A 80 -14.78 7.25 -6.99
N THR A 81 -14.47 7.03 -5.71
CA THR A 81 -15.03 7.87 -4.62
C THR A 81 -13.96 8.74 -3.97
N GLN A 82 -12.87 8.12 -3.49
CA GLN A 82 -11.84 8.80 -2.71
C GLN A 82 -11.06 9.88 -3.49
N PRO A 83 -10.82 9.77 -4.82
CA PRO A 83 -10.22 10.88 -5.59
C PRO A 83 -11.01 12.19 -5.54
N HIS A 84 -12.30 12.13 -5.20
CA HIS A 84 -13.19 13.29 -5.08
C HIS A 84 -13.50 13.65 -3.62
N ASN A 85 -12.87 12.98 -2.66
CA ASN A 85 -13.03 13.24 -1.23
C ASN A 85 -11.90 14.19 -0.75
N PRO A 86 -12.20 15.48 -0.45
CA PRO A 86 -11.19 16.45 -0.03
C PRO A 86 -10.57 16.10 1.33
N SER A 87 -11.30 15.42 2.23
CA SER A 87 -10.77 14.99 3.52
C SER A 87 -9.63 13.98 3.32
N VAL A 88 -9.88 12.93 2.52
CA VAL A 88 -8.91 11.88 2.26
C VAL A 88 -7.76 12.36 1.38
N THR A 89 -8.04 13.06 0.28
CA THR A 89 -6.98 13.57 -0.60
C THR A 89 -6.11 14.62 0.08
N GLY A 90 -6.70 15.53 0.86
CA GLY A 90 -5.96 16.52 1.65
C GLY A 90 -5.11 15.87 2.74
N TRP A 91 -5.63 14.84 3.42
CA TRP A 91 -4.87 14.07 4.39
C TRP A 91 -3.68 13.35 3.75
N ILE A 92 -3.89 12.64 2.63
CA ILE A 92 -2.80 11.97 1.89
C ILE A 92 -1.72 12.98 1.52
N ALA A 93 -2.10 14.13 0.96
CA ALA A 93 -1.15 15.17 0.55
C ALA A 93 -0.30 15.68 1.73
N LYS A 94 -0.93 15.93 2.89
CA LYS A 94 -0.26 16.40 4.10
C LYS A 94 0.66 15.33 4.69
N THR A 95 0.16 14.11 4.83
CA THR A 95 0.91 12.99 5.41
C THR A 95 2.10 12.59 4.53
N ALA A 96 1.92 12.59 3.21
CA ALA A 96 2.99 12.29 2.25
C ALA A 96 4.17 13.28 2.30
N GLN A 97 3.95 14.54 2.72
CA GLN A 97 5.03 15.51 2.91
C GLN A 97 5.89 15.22 4.15
N GLN A 98 5.38 14.45 5.10
CA GLN A 98 6.01 14.19 6.39
C GLN A 98 6.56 12.77 6.52
N ALA A 99 6.05 11.84 5.71
CA ALA A 99 6.46 10.46 5.69
C ALA A 99 7.81 10.28 4.96
N ASP A 100 8.65 9.41 5.51
CA ASP A 100 9.90 9.02 4.88
C ASP A 100 9.64 8.15 3.64
N TRP A 101 8.53 7.41 3.63
CA TRP A 101 8.07 6.63 2.48
C TRP A 101 6.58 6.80 2.22
N VAL A 102 6.23 6.98 0.95
CA VAL A 102 4.84 6.96 0.48
C VAL A 102 4.67 5.75 -0.40
N THR A 103 3.66 4.94 -0.10
CA THR A 103 3.45 3.66 -0.78
C THR A 103 2.03 3.51 -1.29
N SER A 104 1.87 2.77 -2.39
CA SER A 104 0.55 2.29 -2.81
C SER A 104 0.57 0.91 -3.41
N VAL A 105 -0.58 0.25 -3.37
CA VAL A 105 -0.82 -1.04 -4.03
C VAL A 105 -1.96 -0.89 -5.01
N CYS A 106 -1.88 -1.61 -6.14
CA CYS A 106 -2.96 -1.68 -7.13
C CYS A 106 -3.36 -0.27 -7.59
N THR A 107 -4.66 0.03 -7.59
CA THR A 107 -5.22 1.33 -8.00
C THR A 107 -5.04 2.43 -6.96
N GLY A 108 -4.35 2.19 -5.84
CA GLY A 108 -4.02 3.22 -4.86
C GLY A 108 -3.14 4.34 -5.43
N SER A 109 -2.39 4.06 -6.50
CA SER A 109 -1.62 5.07 -7.23
C SER A 109 -2.50 6.09 -7.95
N ILE A 110 -3.73 5.74 -8.33
CA ILE A 110 -4.72 6.72 -8.85
C ILE A 110 -5.09 7.71 -7.75
N LEU A 111 -5.29 7.22 -6.52
CA LEU A 111 -5.61 8.09 -5.39
C LEU A 111 -4.40 8.95 -4.98
N LEU A 112 -3.19 8.40 -5.02
CA LEU A 112 -1.96 9.19 -4.85
C LEU A 112 -1.76 10.25 -5.94
N HIS A 113 -2.17 9.98 -7.18
CA HIS A 113 -2.14 10.97 -8.26
C HIS A 113 -3.14 12.10 -8.01
N ALA A 114 -4.38 11.75 -7.65
CA ALA A 114 -5.41 12.71 -7.31
C ALA A 114 -5.01 13.60 -6.11
N ALA A 115 -4.39 13.00 -5.08
CA ALA A 115 -3.90 13.72 -3.91
C ALA A 115 -2.61 14.53 -4.16
N GLY A 116 -1.86 14.22 -5.22
CA GLY A 116 -0.64 14.94 -5.61
C GLY A 116 0.69 14.19 -5.48
N PRO A 117 0.94 13.31 -4.49
CA PRO A 117 2.26 12.66 -4.32
C PRO A 117 2.80 11.88 -5.52
N ALA A 118 1.93 11.37 -6.39
CA ALA A 118 2.35 10.65 -7.60
C ALA A 118 2.49 11.53 -8.86
N LYS A 119 2.21 12.84 -8.77
CA LYS A 119 2.33 13.76 -9.91
C LYS A 119 3.79 13.96 -10.34
N GLY A 120 4.05 13.87 -11.63
CA GLY A 120 5.38 13.94 -12.24
C GLY A 120 6.28 12.73 -11.93
N ARG A 121 5.74 11.66 -11.35
CA ARG A 121 6.50 10.48 -10.88
C ARG A 121 6.28 9.26 -11.76
N ARG A 122 7.21 8.31 -11.66
CA ARG A 122 7.06 6.96 -12.21
C ARG A 122 6.31 6.08 -11.23
N VAL A 123 5.27 5.38 -11.69
CA VAL A 123 4.43 4.54 -10.83
C VAL A 123 4.04 3.21 -11.49
N ALA A 124 3.75 2.21 -10.68
CA ALA A 124 2.96 1.04 -11.04
C ALA A 124 1.50 1.22 -10.59
N THR A 125 0.60 0.50 -11.25
CA THR A 125 -0.82 0.38 -10.89
C THR A 125 -1.33 -0.99 -11.27
N HIS A 126 -2.59 -1.30 -10.99
CA HIS A 126 -3.21 -2.53 -11.51
C HIS A 126 -3.20 -2.54 -13.04
N TRP A 127 -2.87 -3.67 -13.67
CA TRP A 127 -2.74 -3.80 -15.14
C TRP A 127 -3.96 -3.23 -15.89
N ALA A 128 -5.16 -3.50 -15.39
CA ALA A 128 -6.41 -3.03 -15.99
C ALA A 128 -6.67 -1.51 -15.85
N SER A 129 -5.80 -0.78 -15.14
CA SER A 129 -5.93 0.66 -14.90
C SER A 129 -4.67 1.43 -15.30
N GLU A 130 -3.73 0.78 -16.01
CA GLU A 130 -2.52 1.43 -16.52
C GLU A 130 -2.87 2.57 -17.50
N ASP A 131 -3.69 2.27 -18.51
CA ASP A 131 -4.10 3.27 -19.52
C ASP A 131 -4.91 4.41 -18.88
N ASP A 132 -5.83 4.06 -17.98
CA ASP A 132 -6.68 5.02 -17.26
C ASP A 132 -5.87 5.98 -16.37
N LEU A 133 -4.76 5.50 -15.77
CA LEU A 133 -3.88 6.35 -14.97
C LEU A 133 -2.98 7.21 -15.86
N GLU A 134 -2.39 6.62 -16.91
CA GLU A 134 -1.53 7.36 -17.87
C GLU A 134 -2.31 8.49 -18.54
N ALA A 135 -3.57 8.26 -18.92
CA ALA A 135 -4.43 9.24 -19.57
C ALA A 135 -4.76 10.47 -18.70
N ARG A 136 -4.54 10.40 -17.38
CA ARG A 136 -4.71 11.55 -16.47
C ARG A 136 -3.60 12.58 -16.61
N GLY A 137 -2.48 12.21 -17.24
CA GLY A 137 -1.32 13.06 -17.43
C GLY A 137 -0.55 13.34 -16.14
N ASP A 138 0.63 13.95 -16.28
CA ASP A 138 1.51 14.28 -15.15
C ASP A 138 1.85 13.06 -14.27
N VAL A 139 2.09 11.91 -14.91
CA VAL A 139 2.52 10.65 -14.30
C VAL A 139 3.13 9.78 -15.40
N THR A 140 4.01 8.84 -15.05
CA THR A 140 4.52 7.83 -15.99
C THR A 140 4.25 6.44 -15.44
N VAL A 141 3.33 5.71 -16.05
CA VAL A 141 3.00 4.33 -15.68
C VAL A 141 4.04 3.38 -16.27
N VAL A 142 4.75 2.69 -15.38
CA VAL A 142 5.71 1.64 -15.74
C VAL A 142 4.96 0.32 -15.77
N ARG A 143 4.88 -0.27 -16.95
CA ARG A 143 4.23 -1.56 -17.21
C ARG A 143 5.16 -2.73 -16.87
N ASP A 144 4.57 -3.91 -16.67
CA ASP A 144 5.28 -5.17 -16.43
C ASP A 144 6.26 -5.15 -15.24
N ALA A 145 6.08 -4.20 -14.32
CA ALA A 145 6.89 -4.03 -13.13
C ALA A 145 6.02 -4.29 -11.90
N ARG A 146 6.34 -5.35 -11.14
CA ARG A 146 5.58 -5.74 -9.95
C ARG A 146 5.50 -4.61 -8.91
N TYR A 147 6.58 -3.84 -8.79
CA TYR A 147 6.61 -2.57 -8.08
C TYR A 147 7.65 -1.63 -8.71
N VAL A 148 7.46 -0.34 -8.49
CA VAL A 148 8.26 0.77 -9.02
C VAL A 148 8.67 1.67 -7.88
N VAL A 149 9.96 1.99 -7.82
CA VAL A 149 10.53 2.92 -6.85
C VAL A 149 10.98 4.17 -7.59
N ASP A 150 10.51 5.32 -7.13
CA ASP A 150 10.92 6.64 -7.57
C ASP A 150 11.13 7.49 -6.31
N GLY A 151 12.38 7.82 -5.98
CA GLY A 151 12.71 8.53 -4.74
C GLY A 151 12.16 7.83 -3.49
N ASN A 152 11.31 8.54 -2.73
CA ASN A 152 10.60 8.03 -1.56
C ASN A 152 9.19 7.46 -1.87
N LEU A 153 8.79 7.42 -3.14
CA LEU A 153 7.53 6.85 -3.59
C LEU A 153 7.77 5.42 -4.08
N ILE A 154 7.03 4.46 -3.53
CA ILE A 154 6.99 3.09 -4.02
C ILE A 154 5.55 2.67 -4.32
N THR A 155 5.31 2.28 -5.55
CA THR A 155 3.97 1.84 -5.98
C THR A 155 4.06 0.43 -6.52
N SER A 156 3.03 -0.37 -6.33
CA SER A 156 2.98 -1.75 -6.80
C SER A 156 1.75 -2.01 -7.64
N GLN A 157 1.81 -3.05 -8.46
CA GLN A 157 0.64 -3.56 -9.17
C GLN A 157 -0.37 -4.14 -8.17
N GLY A 158 -1.46 -4.71 -8.68
CA GLY A 158 -2.39 -5.47 -7.86
C GLY A 158 -2.16 -6.98 -7.99
N VAL A 159 -2.67 -7.81 -7.08
CA VAL A 159 -3.16 -7.46 -5.74
C VAL A 159 -2.08 -7.87 -4.73
N SER A 160 -1.60 -9.11 -4.84
CA SER A 160 -0.54 -9.66 -3.99
C SER A 160 0.83 -9.00 -4.14
N ALA A 161 1.04 -8.16 -5.15
CA ALA A 161 2.29 -7.42 -5.36
C ALA A 161 2.64 -6.47 -4.19
N GLY A 162 1.64 -6.08 -3.38
CA GLY A 162 1.87 -5.35 -2.13
C GLY A 162 2.76 -6.08 -1.13
N ILE A 163 2.76 -7.42 -1.13
CA ILE A 163 3.61 -8.23 -0.24
C ILE A 163 5.09 -8.08 -0.65
N ASP A 164 5.40 -8.17 -1.95
CA ASP A 164 6.76 -8.03 -2.46
C ASP A 164 7.30 -6.61 -2.25
N MET A 165 6.45 -5.62 -2.49
CA MET A 165 6.72 -4.21 -2.25
C MET A 165 7.06 -3.97 -0.77
N ALA A 166 6.26 -4.51 0.14
CA ALA A 166 6.47 -4.35 1.57
C ALA A 166 7.75 -5.05 2.04
N LEU A 167 8.06 -6.24 1.51
CA LEU A 167 9.31 -6.95 1.81
C LEU A 167 10.53 -6.19 1.31
N TRP A 168 10.44 -5.60 0.11
CA TRP A 168 11.50 -4.72 -0.40
C TRP A 168 11.71 -3.51 0.52
N LEU A 169 10.61 -2.87 0.94
CA LEU A 169 10.67 -1.70 1.81
C LEU A 169 11.25 -2.03 3.19
N VAL A 170 10.81 -3.14 3.81
CA VAL A 170 11.41 -3.65 5.06
C VAL A 170 12.90 -3.89 4.86
N GLY A 171 13.32 -4.45 3.73
CA GLY A 171 14.74 -4.63 3.42
C GLY A 171 15.51 -3.33 3.25
N ARG A 172 14.84 -2.27 2.79
CA ARG A 172 15.41 -0.94 2.63
C ARG A 172 15.58 -0.21 3.97
N ILE A 173 14.61 -0.34 4.88
CA ILE A 173 14.61 0.31 6.19
C ILE A 173 15.50 -0.46 7.18
N HIS A 174 15.33 -1.78 7.24
CA HIS A 174 15.86 -2.63 8.31
C HIS A 174 16.99 -3.58 7.86
N GLY A 175 17.33 -3.56 6.57
CA GLY A 175 18.38 -4.38 5.98
C GLY A 175 17.88 -5.70 5.37
N ARG A 176 18.66 -6.21 4.42
CA ARG A 176 18.27 -7.37 3.59
C ARG A 176 18.11 -8.67 4.39
N ASP A 177 18.95 -8.88 5.39
CA ASP A 177 18.89 -10.11 6.20
C ASP A 177 17.65 -10.14 7.10
N HIS A 178 17.23 -8.98 7.62
CA HIS A 178 15.97 -8.84 8.32
C HIS A 178 14.78 -9.15 7.40
N ALA A 179 14.73 -8.56 6.20
CA ALA A 179 13.67 -8.86 5.23
C ALA A 179 13.61 -10.36 4.84
N ARG A 180 14.77 -11.03 4.76
CA ARG A 180 14.83 -12.49 4.55
C ARG A 180 14.24 -13.27 5.73
N ALA A 181 14.50 -12.83 6.96
CA ALA A 181 13.92 -13.41 8.17
C ALA A 181 12.40 -13.23 8.20
N VAL A 182 11.89 -12.03 7.88
CA VAL A 182 10.45 -11.75 7.76
C VAL A 182 9.82 -12.66 6.70
N ARG A 183 10.38 -12.68 5.49
CA ARG A 183 9.93 -13.55 4.39
C ARG A 183 9.88 -15.03 4.81
N ARG A 184 10.86 -15.50 5.59
CA ARG A 184 10.89 -16.87 6.12
C ARG A 184 9.82 -17.09 7.19
N TYR A 185 9.63 -16.15 8.10
CA TYR A 185 8.65 -16.24 9.17
C TYR A 185 7.22 -16.38 8.64
N ILE A 186 6.84 -15.54 7.66
CA ILE A 186 5.54 -15.61 7.00
C ILE A 186 5.46 -16.69 5.91
N GLN A 187 6.51 -17.49 5.74
CA GLN A 187 6.63 -18.54 4.70
C GLN A 187 6.28 -18.05 3.29
N TYR A 188 6.71 -16.84 2.93
CA TYR A 188 6.41 -16.27 1.61
C TYR A 188 7.30 -16.89 0.52
N GLU A 189 6.87 -18.05 0.02
CA GLU A 189 7.48 -18.82 -1.06
C GLU A 189 6.40 -19.16 -2.11
N PRO A 190 5.89 -18.16 -2.86
CA PRO A 190 4.74 -18.39 -3.73
C PRO A 190 5.08 -19.38 -4.85
N ALA A 191 4.25 -20.42 -4.99
CA ALA A 191 4.26 -21.37 -6.10
C ALA A 191 2.84 -21.48 -6.70
N PRO A 192 2.38 -20.47 -7.47
CA PRO A 192 1.03 -20.48 -8.03
C PRO A 192 0.85 -21.67 -8.99
N PRO A 193 -0.20 -22.49 -8.83
CA PRO A 193 -0.34 -23.77 -9.54
C PRO A 193 -0.62 -23.64 -11.05
N TYR A 194 -0.95 -22.46 -11.56
CA TYR A 194 -1.32 -22.25 -12.98
C TYR A 194 -0.30 -21.38 -13.74
N MET A 195 0.91 -21.24 -13.21
CA MET A 195 2.05 -20.65 -13.92
C MET A 195 2.86 -21.71 -14.70
N ALA A 196 2.75 -22.98 -14.28
CA ALA A 196 3.24 -24.16 -14.97
C ALA A 196 2.06 -25.13 -15.05
N ASP A 197 1.91 -25.87 -16.16
CA ASP A 197 0.85 -26.88 -16.28
C ASP A 197 0.96 -27.86 -15.08
N VAL A 198 -0.14 -28.05 -14.36
CA VAL A 198 -0.20 -29.00 -13.24
C VAL A 198 -0.06 -30.41 -13.83
N PRO A 199 0.97 -31.20 -13.49
CA PRO A 199 1.00 -32.61 -13.86
C PRO A 199 -0.14 -33.31 -13.11
N GLU A 200 -0.94 -34.10 -13.84
CA GLU A 200 -1.97 -34.99 -13.27
C GLU A 200 -1.38 -35.96 -12.22
#